data_AF-A0A8T6PDI9-F1
#
_entry.id   AF-A0A8T6PDI9-F1
#
_cell.length_a   1.000
_cell.length_b   1.000
_cell.length_c   1.000
_cell.angle_alpha   90.00
_cell.angle_beta   90.00
_cell.angle_gamma   90.00
#
_symmetry.space_group_name_H-M   'P 1'
#
loop_
_entity.id
_entity.type
_entity.pdbx_description
1 polymer ?
#
loop_
_entity_poly.entity_id
_entity_poly.type
_entity_poly.pdbx_seq_one_letter_code
_entity_poly.pdbx_strand_id
1 'polypeptide(L)'
;MRYEPNTNAQQCQWLSIAGNITGLGGEPVIDLAVEVSGDDFLVVVFAGSQTAFGDSGFEVPVGSSPRRDEYTVQLIGSLGTPISEAVEVITGDRCDTNVAVIEFAQVNEY
;
A
#
# COMPACT_ATOMS: atom_id res chain seq x y z
N MET A 1 5.60 9.19 0.79
CA MET A 1 4.42 8.96 -0.07
C MET A 1 4.62 9.68 -1.39
N ARG A 2 4.24 9.04 -2.50
CA ARG A 2 4.17 9.64 -3.84
C ARG A 2 2.88 9.21 -4.53
N TYR A 3 2.56 9.85 -5.65
CA TYR A 3 1.47 9.44 -6.53
C TYR A 3 1.99 9.17 -7.93
N GLU A 4 1.38 8.21 -8.61
CA GLU A 4 1.71 7.86 -9.98
C GLU A 4 0.46 7.43 -10.77
N PRO A 5 0.48 7.50 -12.10
CA PRO A 5 -0.56 6.91 -12.93
C PRO A 5 -0.50 5.39 -12.87
N ASN A 6 -1.67 4.76 -12.81
CA ASN A 6 -1.79 3.35 -13.11
C ASN A 6 -1.43 3.10 -14.60
N THR A 7 -0.47 2.21 -14.83
CA THR A 7 0.05 1.89 -16.16
C THR A 7 -0.49 0.57 -16.72
N ASN A 8 -1.33 -0.14 -15.96
CA ASN A 8 -1.99 -1.35 -16.45
C ASN A 8 -3.13 -1.01 -17.44
N ALA A 9 -3.75 -2.05 -18.02
CA ALA A 9 -4.79 -1.88 -19.04
C ALA A 9 -6.04 -1.09 -18.59
N GLN A 10 -6.30 -1.00 -17.27
CA GLN A 10 -7.42 -0.23 -16.72
C GLN A 10 -7.15 1.27 -16.72
N GLN A 11 -5.89 1.69 -16.77
CA GLN A 11 -5.48 3.10 -16.82
C GLN A 11 -6.23 3.94 -15.76
N CYS A 12 -7.06 4.90 -16.20
CA CYS A 12 -7.85 5.77 -15.33
C CYS A 12 -9.07 5.08 -14.70
N GLN A 13 -9.46 3.88 -15.12
CA GLN A 13 -10.51 3.08 -14.48
C GLN A 13 -9.96 2.31 -13.25
N TRP A 14 -9.10 2.97 -12.48
CA TRP A 14 -8.38 2.37 -11.36
C TRP A 14 -8.14 3.42 -10.29
N LEU A 15 -8.16 2.97 -9.03
CA LEU A 15 -7.69 3.71 -7.88
C LEU A 15 -7.10 2.71 -6.89
N SER A 16 -5.83 2.86 -6.50
CA SER A 16 -5.19 1.94 -5.57
C SER A 16 -4.26 2.63 -4.58
N ILE A 17 -4.01 1.90 -3.49
CA ILE A 17 -2.91 2.15 -2.56
C ILE A 17 -1.90 1.03 -2.75
N ALA A 18 -0.65 1.38 -2.97
CA ALA A 18 0.41 0.43 -3.23
C ALA A 18 1.66 0.77 -2.42
N GLY A 19 2.64 -0.13 -2.43
CA GLY A 19 3.88 0.11 -1.71
C GLY A 19 4.79 -1.08 -1.66
N ASN A 20 5.88 -0.92 -0.94
CA ASN A 20 6.86 -1.96 -0.64
C ASN A 20 7.37 -1.83 0.81
N ILE A 21 8.00 -2.89 1.28
CA ILE A 21 8.54 -2.98 2.64
C ILE A 21 10.00 -3.43 2.58
N THR A 22 10.89 -2.69 3.23
CA THR A 22 12.31 -3.04 3.35
C THR A 22 12.70 -3.25 4.81
N GLY A 23 13.54 -4.24 5.06
CA GLY A 23 14.13 -4.51 6.37
C GLY A 23 15.35 -3.62 6.64
N LEU A 24 16.08 -3.92 7.72
CA LEU A 24 17.18 -3.09 8.23
C LEU A 24 18.34 -2.95 7.23
N GLY A 25 18.60 -3.98 6.42
CA GLY A 25 19.64 -3.97 5.39
C GLY A 25 19.16 -3.49 4.02
N GLY A 26 17.90 -3.03 3.91
CA GLY A 26 17.27 -2.67 2.66
C GLY A 26 16.74 -3.87 1.87
N GLU A 27 16.83 -5.09 2.41
CA GLU A 27 16.24 -6.28 1.81
C GLU A 27 14.71 -6.22 1.77
N PRO A 28 14.07 -6.75 0.73
CA PRO A 28 12.61 -6.83 0.69
C PRO A 28 12.10 -7.78 1.78
N VAL A 29 11.10 -7.34 2.54
CA VAL A 29 10.37 -8.17 3.51
C VAL A 29 9.09 -8.68 2.87
N ILE A 30 9.01 -9.98 2.61
CA ILE A 30 7.84 -10.66 2.03
C ILE A 30 6.99 -11.33 3.13
N ASP A 31 5.78 -11.77 2.76
CA ASP A 31 4.84 -12.49 3.65
C ASP A 31 4.40 -11.71 4.90
N LEU A 32 4.70 -10.41 4.96
CA LEU A 32 4.21 -9.52 6.00
C LEU A 32 2.83 -8.99 5.62
N ALA A 33 1.89 -9.04 6.56
CA ALA A 33 0.53 -8.57 6.32
C ALA A 33 0.49 -7.03 6.29
N VAL A 34 -0.20 -6.51 5.28
CA VAL A 34 -0.49 -5.08 5.10
C VAL A 34 -1.99 -4.91 5.17
N GLU A 35 -2.46 -4.21 6.19
CA GLU A 35 -3.85 -3.85 6.35
C GLU A 35 -4.09 -2.45 5.77
N VAL A 36 -5.12 -2.32 4.92
CA VAL A 36 -5.64 -1.05 4.42
C VAL A 36 -7.08 -0.92 4.89
N SER A 37 -7.36 0.10 5.69
CA SER A 37 -8.68 0.35 6.27
C SER A 37 -9.19 1.75 5.94
N GLY A 38 -10.50 1.92 5.88
CA GLY A 38 -11.21 3.17 5.59
C GLY A 38 -12.68 3.07 5.98
N ASP A 39 -13.51 4.02 5.54
CA ASP A 39 -14.96 3.97 5.81
C ASP A 39 -15.61 2.75 5.14
N ASP A 40 -16.21 1.87 5.95
CA ASP A 40 -16.75 0.55 5.54
C ASP A 40 -15.79 -0.29 4.66
N PHE A 41 -14.47 -0.08 4.78
CA PHE A 41 -13.44 -0.74 3.98
C PHE A 41 -12.36 -1.34 4.87
N LEU A 42 -12.06 -2.62 4.68
CA LEU A 42 -10.91 -3.30 5.28
C LEU A 42 -10.44 -4.41 4.35
N VAL A 43 -9.18 -4.32 3.92
CA VAL A 43 -8.52 -5.33 3.09
C VAL A 43 -7.14 -5.61 3.67
N VAL A 44 -6.79 -6.89 3.75
CA VAL A 44 -5.45 -7.33 4.12
C VAL A 44 -4.83 -8.04 2.92
N VAL A 45 -3.63 -7.63 2.55
CA VAL A 45 -2.78 -8.28 1.54
C VAL A 45 -1.43 -8.63 2.15
N PHE A 46 -0.64 -9.43 1.44
CA PHE A 46 0.71 -9.76 1.86
C PHE A 46 1.73 -9.04 0.99
N ALA A 47 2.83 -8.61 1.62
CA ALA A 47 4.01 -8.13 0.92
C ALA A 47 4.54 -9.19 -0.06
N GLY A 48 4.83 -8.77 -1.29
CA GLY A 48 5.23 -9.66 -2.39
C GLY A 48 4.07 -10.13 -3.28
N SER A 49 2.83 -9.71 -2.99
CA SER A 49 1.65 -10.00 -3.83
C SER A 49 1.59 -9.19 -5.13
N GLN A 50 2.30 -8.07 -5.22
CA GLN A 50 2.36 -7.22 -6.42
C GLN A 50 3.80 -6.75 -6.68
N THR A 51 4.54 -7.52 -7.47
CA THR A 51 5.97 -7.25 -7.71
C THR A 51 6.24 -6.05 -8.62
N ALA A 52 5.20 -5.47 -9.24
CA ALA A 52 5.31 -4.22 -9.98
C ALA A 52 5.82 -3.05 -9.11
N PHE A 53 5.63 -3.11 -7.78
CA PHE A 53 6.13 -2.13 -6.82
C PHE A 53 7.42 -2.56 -6.10
N GLY A 54 8.10 -3.60 -6.59
CA GLY A 54 9.30 -4.20 -5.98
C GLY A 54 9.05 -5.60 -5.42
N ASP A 55 10.10 -6.32 -5.01
CA ASP A 55 10.00 -7.73 -4.59
C ASP A 55 9.08 -7.95 -3.38
N SER A 56 8.97 -6.98 -2.46
CA SER A 56 8.02 -6.95 -1.34
C SER A 56 6.75 -6.16 -1.64
N GLY A 57 6.48 -5.87 -2.92
CA GLY A 57 5.44 -4.98 -3.34
C GLY A 57 4.02 -5.50 -3.02
N PHE A 58 3.11 -4.57 -2.74
CA PHE A 58 1.69 -4.83 -2.55
C PHE A 58 0.86 -3.77 -3.29
N GLU A 59 -0.39 -4.11 -3.59
CA GLU A 59 -1.37 -3.18 -4.14
C GLU A 59 -2.78 -3.57 -3.68
N VAL A 60 -3.52 -2.58 -3.20
CA VAL A 60 -4.92 -2.71 -2.80
C VAL A 60 -5.76 -1.78 -3.67
N PRO A 61 -6.58 -2.32 -4.59
CA PRO A 61 -7.57 -1.54 -5.31
C PRO A 61 -8.63 -1.05 -4.33
N VAL A 62 -8.89 0.27 -4.34
CA VAL A 62 -9.85 0.93 -3.45
C VAL A 62 -10.99 1.62 -4.21
N GLY A 63 -10.90 1.65 -5.55
CA GLY A 63 -11.94 2.17 -6.41
C GLY A 63 -11.66 1.92 -7.89
N SER A 64 -12.64 2.25 -8.73
CA SER A 64 -12.59 2.09 -10.19
C SER A 64 -12.47 3.42 -10.95
N SER A 65 -12.22 4.52 -10.24
CA SER A 65 -12.00 5.85 -10.80
C SER A 65 -11.30 6.75 -9.77
N PRO A 66 -10.49 7.74 -10.19
CA PRO A 66 -9.80 8.63 -9.27
C PRO A 66 -10.81 9.46 -8.49
N ARG A 67 -10.65 9.46 -7.16
CA ARG A 67 -11.42 10.27 -6.22
C ARG A 67 -10.61 10.42 -4.95
N ARG A 68 -10.88 11.48 -4.19
CA ARG A 68 -10.25 11.71 -2.90
C ARG A 68 -11.04 11.01 -1.80
N ASP A 69 -10.45 9.96 -1.25
CA ASP A 69 -10.92 9.24 -0.07
C ASP A 69 -9.76 9.12 0.94
N GLU A 70 -10.10 8.85 2.19
CA GLU A 70 -9.14 8.69 3.29
C GLU A 70 -9.05 7.21 3.69
N TYR A 71 -7.82 6.73 3.84
CA TYR A 71 -7.49 5.38 4.27
C TYR A 71 -6.37 5.41 5.30
N THR A 72 -6.23 4.31 6.02
CA THR A 72 -5.08 4.04 6.90
C THR A 72 -4.40 2.78 6.41
N VAL A 73 -3.06 2.78 6.37
CA VAL A 73 -2.26 1.59 6.08
C VAL A 73 -1.37 1.24 7.26
N GLN A 74 -1.33 -0.03 7.63
CA GLN A 74 -0.55 -0.52 8.76
C GLN A 74 0.02 -1.91 8.50
N LEU A 75 1.24 -2.16 8.99
CA LEU A 75 1.84 -3.50 8.97
C LEU A 75 1.38 -4.31 10.18
N ILE A 76 0.93 -5.54 9.92
CA ILE A 76 0.42 -6.45 10.93
C ILE A 76 1.39 -7.62 11.08
N GLY A 77 1.85 -7.85 12.31
CA GLY A 77 2.72 -8.96 12.66
C GLY A 77 2.00 -10.31 12.67
N SER A 78 2.77 -11.40 12.79
CA SER A 78 2.25 -12.78 12.78
C SER A 78 1.25 -13.10 13.91
N LEU A 79 1.26 -12.32 14.99
CA LEU A 79 0.32 -12.42 16.11
C LEU A 79 -0.96 -11.60 15.90
N GLY A 80 -1.15 -10.98 14.74
CA GLY A 80 -2.28 -10.10 14.45
C GLY A 80 -2.17 -8.72 15.09
N THR A 81 -1.02 -8.37 15.68
CA THR A 81 -0.79 -7.07 16.29
C THR A 81 -0.12 -6.11 15.30
N PRO A 82 -0.50 -4.82 15.27
CA PRO A 82 0.25 -3.82 14.54
C PRO A 82 1.73 -3.77 14.94
N ILE A 83 2.62 -3.71 13.95
CA ILE A 83 4.08 -3.58 14.13
C ILE A 83 4.67 -2.32 13.49
N SER A 84 3.81 -1.44 12.96
CA SER A 84 4.16 -0.11 12.45
C SER A 84 3.21 0.94 13.02
N GLU A 85 3.61 2.20 12.91
CA GLU A 85 2.66 3.30 12.99
C GLU A 85 1.62 3.19 11.87
N ALA A 86 0.43 3.76 12.12
CA ALA A 86 -0.62 3.91 11.13
C ALA A 86 -0.26 5.04 10.17
N VAL A 87 -0.29 4.77 8.86
CA VAL A 87 -0.02 5.75 7.82
C VAL A 87 -1.34 6.21 7.22
N GLU A 88 -1.70 7.47 7.42
CA GLU A 88 -2.85 8.08 6.75
C GLU A 88 -2.54 8.28 5.26
N VAL A 89 -3.46 7.84 4.40
CA VAL A 89 -3.37 7.94 2.94
C VAL A 89 -4.62 8.60 2.40
N ILE A 90 -4.42 9.68 1.64
CA ILE A 90 -5.47 10.31 0.86
C ILE A 90 -5.29 9.86 -0.58
N THR A 91 -6.33 9.37 -1.26
CA THR A 91 -6.20 8.98 -2.68
C THR A 91 -6.26 10.17 -3.63
N GLY A 92 -5.69 10.02 -4.82
CA GLY A 92 -5.71 11.06 -5.85
C GLY A 92 -7.01 11.10 -6.65
N ASP A 93 -7.38 12.29 -7.10
CA ASP A 93 -8.61 12.60 -7.84
C ASP A 93 -8.40 12.82 -9.36
N ARG A 94 -7.19 12.50 -9.87
CA ARG A 94 -6.82 12.61 -11.29
C ARG A 94 -6.19 11.32 -11.80
N CYS A 95 -6.31 11.06 -13.10
CA CYS A 95 -5.78 9.85 -13.75
C CYS A 95 -4.25 9.69 -13.61
N ASP A 96 -3.51 10.79 -13.49
CA ASP A 96 -2.05 10.78 -13.32
C ASP A 96 -1.61 10.63 -11.85
N THR A 97 -2.56 10.48 -10.93
CA THR A 97 -2.33 10.32 -9.49
C THR A 97 -3.20 9.23 -8.87
N ASN A 98 -3.67 8.28 -9.67
CA ASN A 98 -4.64 7.28 -9.23
C ASN A 98 -4.02 6.04 -8.57
N VAL A 99 -2.72 6.07 -8.31
CA VAL A 99 -2.01 5.14 -7.44
C VAL A 99 -1.28 5.95 -6.36
N ALA A 100 -1.66 5.78 -5.10
CA ALA A 100 -0.92 6.33 -3.96
C ALA A 100 0.11 5.30 -3.49
N VAL A 101 1.40 5.64 -3.55
CA VAL A 101 2.48 4.72 -3.18
C VAL A 101 3.15 5.13 -1.86
N ILE A 102 3.21 4.19 -0.93
CA ILE A 102 3.88 4.33 0.36
C ILE A 102 5.02 3.31 0.50
N GLU A 103 6.00 3.62 1.34
CA GLU A 103 7.17 2.77 1.57
C GLU A 103 7.33 2.60 3.07
N PHE A 104 7.47 1.35 3.52
CA PHE A 104 7.82 1.04 4.89
C PHE A 104 9.27 0.62 4.95
N ALA A 105 10.02 1.21 5.88
CA ALA A 105 11.38 0.79 6.18
C ALA A 105 11.48 0.44 7.66
N GLN A 106 11.97 -0.77 7.95
CA GLN A 106 12.36 -1.11 9.30
C GLN A 106 13.55 -0.25 9.71
N VAL A 107 13.41 0.47 10.82
CA VAL A 107 14.46 1.37 11.34
C VAL A 107 15.14 0.84 12.60
N ASN A 108 14.51 -0.12 13.29
CA ASN A 108 14.98 -0.67 14.56
C ASN A 108 14.75 -2.20 14.61
N GLU A 109 15.53 -2.92 15.41
CA GLU A 109 15.21 -4.31 15.79
C GLU A 109 13.99 -4.33 16.72
N TYR A 110 13.13 -5.34 16.55
CA TYR A 110 11.91 -5.56 17.36
C TYR A 110 12.21 -6.27 18.68
#